data_AF-A0A146FJJ4-F1
#
_entry.id   AF-A0A146FJJ4-F1
#
_cell.length_a   1.000
_cell.length_b   1.000
_cell.length_c   1.000
_cell.angle_alpha   90.00
_cell.angle_beta   90.00
_cell.angle_gamma   90.00
#
_symmetry.space_group_name_H-M   'P 1'
#
loop_
_entity.id
_entity.type
_entity.pdbx_description
1 polymer ?
#
loop_
_entity_poly.entity_id
_entity_poly.type
_entity_poly.pdbx_seq_one_letter_code
_entity_poly.pdbx_strand_id
1 'polypeptide(L)'
;MGGGPGIRVHQFGGGRPRRRPREANARTEPTPSLWATFQQLLPLILLFVLPWISSKFSGPSTPAGPSYRFDAAVPPHTMHRTTPKLNVDYYVNPGDVEDYSSRKFRQLDQRVEVDYVTKLRYECEAEQHRRDRMLQDAQGWFFPDVDKIKEARAMELKSCRRLDSLKGRY
;
A
#
# COMPACT_ATOMS: atom_id res chain seq x y z
N MET A 1 56.96 -9.30 -9.53
CA MET A 1 57.20 -7.84 -9.57
C MET A 1 57.35 -7.46 -11.04
N GLY A 2 56.34 -6.88 -11.70
CA GLY A 2 56.22 -5.43 -11.96
C GLY A 2 56.72 -5.16 -13.39
N GLY A 3 56.14 -4.34 -14.27
CA GLY A 3 54.97 -3.47 -14.30
C GLY A 3 55.03 -2.67 -15.62
N GLY A 4 53.90 -2.53 -16.32
CA GLY A 4 53.60 -1.50 -17.34
C GLY A 4 54.51 -1.36 -18.58
N PRO A 5 54.34 -0.29 -19.38
CA PRO A 5 53.17 0.04 -20.20
C PRO A 5 53.58 0.33 -21.66
N GLY A 6 52.64 0.39 -22.62
CA GLY A 6 53.01 0.69 -24.00
C GLY A 6 51.86 1.06 -24.92
N ILE A 7 51.41 2.31 -24.82
CA ILE A 7 50.64 2.97 -25.88
C ILE A 7 51.51 3.02 -27.14
N ARG A 8 50.96 2.67 -28.31
CA ARG A 8 51.53 3.08 -29.61
C ARG A 8 50.44 3.55 -30.56
N VAL A 9 50.58 4.79 -30.98
CA VAL A 9 49.80 5.46 -32.04
C VAL A 9 50.67 5.44 -33.28
N HIS A 10 50.16 5.06 -34.45
CA HIS A 10 50.74 5.46 -35.73
C HIS A 10 49.63 5.66 -36.77
N GLN A 11 49.43 6.91 -37.17
CA GLN A 11 48.80 7.31 -38.42
C GLN A 11 49.89 7.83 -39.37
N PHE A 12 49.53 7.94 -40.66
CA PHE A 12 50.23 8.55 -41.80
C PHE A 12 51.20 7.59 -42.51
N GLY A 13 51.14 7.38 -43.82
CA GLY A 13 50.33 7.95 -44.88
C GLY A 13 50.89 7.52 -46.25
N GLY A 14 50.01 7.38 -47.25
CA GLY A 14 50.26 7.63 -48.68
C GLY A 14 51.17 6.66 -49.47
N GLY A 15 50.55 5.79 -50.28
CA GLY A 15 51.22 5.09 -51.39
C GLY A 15 50.31 4.12 -52.14
N ARG A 16 49.62 4.59 -53.20
CA ARG A 16 48.91 3.77 -54.21
C ARG A 16 49.93 3.26 -55.27
N PRO A 17 49.59 2.35 -56.20
CA PRO A 17 48.75 1.13 -56.13
C PRO A 17 49.41 -0.09 -56.85
N ARG A 18 48.93 -1.34 -56.62
CA ARG A 18 48.49 -2.30 -57.68
C ARG A 18 48.10 -3.68 -57.14
N ARG A 19 47.00 -4.14 -57.75
CA ARG A 19 46.12 -5.32 -57.57
C ARG A 19 46.78 -6.71 -57.55
N ARG A 20 46.10 -7.65 -56.89
CA ARG A 20 45.57 -8.87 -57.56
C ARG A 20 44.14 -9.22 -57.06
N PRO A 21 43.32 -9.88 -57.88
CA PRO A 21 41.87 -9.90 -57.78
C PRO A 21 41.34 -11.15 -57.09
N ARG A 22 40.21 -11.03 -56.38
CA ARG A 22 39.03 -11.87 -56.61
C ARG A 22 37.85 -11.38 -55.76
N GLU A 23 36.70 -11.51 -56.39
CA GLU A 23 35.37 -11.25 -55.89
C GLU A 23 35.16 -11.82 -54.49
N ALA A 24 34.65 -10.99 -53.57
CA ALA A 24 34.04 -11.48 -52.35
C ALA A 24 33.00 -10.47 -51.88
N ASN A 25 31.75 -10.85 -52.12
CA ASN A 25 30.57 -10.46 -51.35
C ASN A 25 30.27 -8.97 -51.27
N ALA A 26 29.37 -8.57 -52.18
CA ALA A 26 28.29 -7.68 -51.82
C ALA A 26 27.88 -7.92 -50.35
N ARG A 27 27.97 -6.85 -49.56
CA ARG A 27 27.42 -6.82 -48.21
C ARG A 27 25.91 -6.95 -48.31
N THR A 28 25.44 -8.18 -48.36
CA THR A 28 24.10 -8.49 -47.88
C THR A 28 24.19 -8.32 -46.38
N GLU A 29 23.74 -7.17 -45.87
CA GLU A 29 23.43 -7.09 -44.44
C GLU A 29 22.54 -8.29 -44.12
N PRO A 30 22.92 -9.16 -43.16
CA PRO A 30 22.00 -10.17 -42.71
C PRO A 30 20.81 -9.40 -42.14
N THR A 31 19.67 -9.47 -42.83
CA THR A 31 18.38 -8.99 -42.31
C THR A 31 18.32 -9.40 -40.85
N PRO A 32 18.22 -8.45 -39.90
CA PRO A 32 18.21 -8.80 -38.49
C PRO A 32 17.09 -9.82 -38.31
N SER A 33 17.45 -10.98 -37.76
CA SER A 33 16.45 -12.02 -37.54
C SER A 33 15.39 -11.42 -36.62
N LEU A 34 14.11 -11.68 -36.92
CA LEU A 34 13.00 -11.22 -36.08
C LEU A 34 13.20 -11.61 -34.61
N TRP A 35 13.92 -12.72 -34.38
CA TRP A 35 14.36 -13.17 -33.07
C TRP A 35 15.35 -12.24 -32.38
N ALA A 36 16.36 -11.73 -33.09
CA ALA A 36 17.32 -10.76 -32.56
C ALA A 36 16.65 -9.43 -32.20
N THR A 37 15.69 -8.99 -33.02
CA THR A 37 14.88 -7.79 -32.73
C THR A 37 14.00 -8.00 -31.49
N PHE A 38 13.39 -9.18 -31.32
CA PHE A 38 12.59 -9.50 -30.13
C PHE A 38 13.45 -9.52 -28.85
N GLN A 39 14.67 -10.06 -28.92
CA GLN A 39 15.61 -10.06 -27.79
C GLN A 39 16.05 -8.63 -27.39
N GLN A 40 16.26 -7.74 -28.37
CA GLN A 40 16.59 -6.33 -28.09
C GLN A 40 15.44 -5.55 -27.44
N LEU A 41 14.19 -5.91 -27.77
CA LEU A 41 12.99 -5.27 -27.22
C LEU A 41 12.50 -5.90 -25.91
N LEU A 42 13.01 -7.08 -25.53
CA LEU A 42 12.68 -7.79 -24.29
C LEU A 42 12.77 -6.91 -23.02
N PRO A 43 13.83 -6.10 -22.77
CA PRO A 43 13.88 -5.24 -21.59
C PRO A 43 12.77 -4.17 -21.59
N LEU A 44 12.39 -3.66 -22.76
CA LEU A 44 11.30 -2.71 -22.90
C LEU A 44 9.95 -3.40 -22.67
N ILE A 45 9.74 -4.60 -23.24
CA ILE A 45 8.52 -5.40 -23.07
C ILE A 45 8.29 -5.74 -21.60
N LEU A 46 9.33 -6.13 -20.85
CA LEU A 46 9.22 -6.44 -19.43
C LEU A 46 8.73 -5.24 -18.61
N LEU A 47 9.14 -4.01 -18.96
CA LEU A 47 8.72 -2.79 -18.27
C LEU A 47 7.21 -2.54 -18.41
N PHE A 48 6.60 -2.96 -19.51
CA PHE A 48 5.14 -2.81 -19.74
C PHE A 48 4.33 -4.03 -19.27
N VAL A 49 4.87 -5.24 -19.42
CA VAL A 49 4.15 -6.48 -19.09
C VAL A 49 4.17 -6.76 -17.58
N LEU A 50 5.29 -6.49 -16.89
CA LEU A 50 5.39 -6.75 -15.44
C LEU A 50 4.38 -5.96 -14.61
N PRO A 51 4.14 -4.64 -14.83
CA PRO A 51 3.10 -3.90 -14.12
C PRO A 51 1.69 -4.38 -14.43
N TRP A 52 1.47 -4.90 -15.64
CA TRP A 52 0.15 -5.39 -16.05
C TRP A 52 -0.17 -6.74 -15.41
N ILE A 53 0.81 -7.66 -15.37
CA ILE A 53 0.69 -8.92 -14.63
C ILE A 53 0.62 -8.66 -13.13
N SER A 54 1.45 -7.74 -12.60
CA SER A 54 1.42 -7.39 -11.19
C SER A 54 0.11 -6.71 -10.80
N SER A 55 -0.54 -5.95 -11.68
CA SER A 55 -1.89 -5.39 -11.45
C SER A 55 -2.97 -6.46 -11.43
N LYS A 56 -2.81 -7.58 -12.17
CA LYS A 56 -3.75 -8.71 -12.14
C LYS A 56 -3.51 -9.65 -10.95
N PHE A 57 -2.26 -9.79 -10.49
CA PHE A 57 -1.89 -10.60 -9.33
C PHE A 57 -1.89 -9.83 -8.00
N SER A 58 -1.81 -8.50 -8.03
CA SER A 58 -2.14 -7.65 -6.90
C SER A 58 -3.65 -7.57 -6.80
N GLY A 59 -4.24 -8.66 -6.30
CA GLY A 59 -5.55 -8.58 -5.68
C GLY A 59 -5.51 -7.46 -4.63
N PRO A 60 -6.66 -6.83 -4.33
CA PRO A 60 -6.71 -5.81 -3.28
C PRO A 60 -6.02 -6.39 -2.05
N SER A 61 -5.12 -5.60 -1.45
CA SER A 61 -4.45 -5.89 -0.19
C SER A 61 -5.44 -5.90 0.99
N THR A 62 -6.63 -6.46 0.79
CA THR A 62 -7.50 -6.90 1.85
C THR A 62 -6.77 -8.03 2.58
N PRO A 63 -6.47 -7.88 3.87
CA PRO A 63 -5.85 -8.95 4.63
C PRO A 63 -6.69 -10.21 4.46
N ALA A 64 -6.05 -11.35 4.17
CA ALA A 64 -6.68 -12.64 3.97
C ALA A 64 -7.34 -13.12 5.29
N GLY A 65 -8.46 -12.51 5.65
CA GLY A 65 -9.18 -12.73 6.87
C GLY A 65 -10.67 -12.48 6.66
N PRO A 66 -11.51 -13.11 7.50
CA PRO A 66 -12.96 -12.97 7.44
C PRO A 66 -13.32 -11.51 7.64
N SER A 67 -14.31 -11.05 6.89
CA SER A 67 -14.88 -9.73 7.10
C SER A 67 -15.73 -9.74 8.38
N TYR A 68 -15.72 -8.64 9.13
CA TYR A 68 -16.45 -8.53 10.39
C TYR A 68 -17.03 -7.12 10.60
N ARG A 69 -18.05 -7.02 11.45
CA ARG A 69 -18.75 -5.77 11.76
C ARG A 69 -18.99 -5.62 13.25
N PHE A 70 -19.01 -4.37 13.73
CA PHE A 70 -19.27 -4.05 15.14
C PHE A 70 -20.71 -3.59 15.42
N ASP A 71 -21.45 -3.15 14.40
CA ASP A 71 -22.69 -2.40 14.62
C ASP A 71 -23.90 -3.32 14.89
N ALA A 72 -24.14 -4.31 14.03
CA ALA A 72 -25.30 -5.20 14.11
C ALA A 72 -25.10 -6.49 13.30
N ALA A 73 -25.88 -7.52 13.65
CA ALA A 73 -26.03 -8.73 12.84
C ALA A 73 -26.80 -8.40 11.55
N VAL A 74 -26.08 -8.23 10.45
CA VAL A 74 -26.65 -7.96 9.13
C VAL A 74 -26.06 -8.98 8.16
N PRO A 75 -26.88 -9.72 7.38
CA PRO A 75 -26.37 -10.66 6.39
C PRO A 75 -25.33 -10.00 5.47
N PRO A 76 -24.15 -10.63 5.25
CA PRO A 76 -23.78 -12.01 5.63
C PRO A 76 -23.24 -12.18 7.06
N HIS A 77 -22.95 -11.09 7.79
CA HIS A 77 -22.40 -11.08 9.15
C HIS A 77 -23.46 -11.39 10.21
N THR A 78 -23.74 -12.68 10.43
CA THR A 78 -24.80 -13.14 11.34
C THR A 78 -24.27 -13.82 12.61
N MET A 79 -23.04 -14.35 12.58
CA MET A 79 -22.47 -15.05 13.72
C MET A 79 -21.91 -14.05 14.73
N HIS A 80 -22.57 -13.93 15.89
CA HIS A 80 -22.14 -13.09 17.00
C HIS A 80 -20.98 -13.73 17.77
N ARG A 81 -19.96 -12.93 18.07
CA ARG A 81 -18.85 -13.29 18.96
C ARG A 81 -18.46 -12.07 19.80
N THR A 82 -17.86 -12.35 20.96
CA THR A 82 -17.39 -11.32 21.88
C THR A 82 -15.91 -11.57 22.16
N THR A 83 -15.09 -10.51 22.11
CA THR A 83 -13.65 -10.61 22.35
C THR A 83 -13.33 -10.81 23.84
N PRO A 84 -12.28 -11.57 24.19
CA PRO A 84 -12.05 -11.99 25.57
C PRO A 84 -11.51 -10.90 26.51
N LYS A 85 -10.74 -9.91 26.02
CA LYS A 85 -10.14 -8.88 26.88
C LYS A 85 -11.03 -7.66 27.00
N LEU A 86 -11.50 -7.16 25.86
CA LEU A 86 -12.25 -5.90 25.80
C LEU A 86 -13.76 -6.09 25.83
N ASN A 87 -14.25 -7.34 25.76
CA ASN A 87 -15.67 -7.68 25.67
C ASN A 87 -16.37 -6.89 24.56
N VAL A 88 -15.74 -6.84 23.38
CA VAL A 88 -16.28 -6.16 22.21
C VAL A 88 -17.09 -7.16 21.40
N ASP A 89 -18.37 -6.85 21.22
CA ASP A 89 -19.26 -7.61 20.36
C ASP A 89 -18.97 -7.34 18.89
N TYR A 90 -18.85 -8.41 18.11
CA TYR A 90 -18.62 -8.34 16.68
C TYR A 90 -19.32 -9.49 15.96
N TYR A 91 -19.62 -9.26 14.68
CA TYR A 91 -20.37 -10.17 13.84
C TYR A 91 -19.51 -10.60 12.65
N VAL A 92 -19.43 -11.90 12.43
CA VAL A 92 -18.69 -12.51 11.31
C VAL A 92 -19.61 -13.27 10.39
N ASN A 93 -19.19 -13.43 9.13
CA ASN A 93 -19.86 -14.33 8.21
C ASN A 93 -19.55 -15.78 8.62
N PRO A 94 -20.55 -16.62 8.94
CA PRO A 94 -20.31 -18.02 9.29
C PRO A 94 -19.59 -18.80 8.18
N GLY A 95 -19.81 -18.46 6.91
CA GLY A 95 -19.13 -19.11 5.77
C GLY A 95 -17.63 -18.82 5.70
N ASP A 96 -17.16 -17.69 6.24
CA ASP A 96 -15.72 -17.35 6.22
C ASP A 96 -14.95 -18.04 7.37
N VAL A 97 -15.68 -18.56 8.37
CA VAL A 97 -15.10 -19.09 9.62
C VAL A 97 -15.45 -20.56 9.87
N GLU A 98 -16.01 -21.27 8.88
CA GLU A 98 -16.34 -22.69 8.99
C GLU A 98 -15.09 -23.54 9.30
N ASP A 99 -13.97 -23.26 8.64
CA ASP A 99 -12.68 -23.96 8.82
C ASP A 99 -11.77 -23.34 9.92
N TYR A 100 -12.34 -22.54 10.83
CA TYR A 100 -11.57 -21.90 11.89
C TYR A 100 -11.37 -22.83 13.08
N SER A 101 -10.10 -23.10 13.40
CA SER A 101 -9.74 -23.75 14.67
C SER A 101 -9.80 -22.76 15.83
N SER A 102 -9.86 -23.25 17.07
CA SER A 102 -9.84 -22.42 18.28
C SER A 102 -8.64 -21.46 18.35
N ARG A 103 -7.51 -21.82 17.71
CA ARG A 103 -6.34 -20.94 17.60
C ARG A 103 -6.58 -19.78 16.63
N LYS A 104 -7.16 -20.05 15.46
CA LYS A 104 -7.50 -19.01 14.48
C LYS A 104 -8.54 -18.04 15.03
N PHE A 105 -9.51 -18.53 15.81
CA PHE A 105 -10.48 -17.66 16.51
C PHE A 105 -9.80 -16.73 17.51
N ARG A 106 -8.86 -17.22 18.35
CA ARG A 106 -8.12 -16.33 19.26
C ARG A 106 -7.31 -15.27 18.54
N GLN A 107 -6.72 -15.60 17.39
CA GLN A 107 -5.99 -14.65 16.55
C GLN A 107 -6.94 -13.61 15.93
N LEU A 108 -8.13 -14.04 15.51
CA LEU A 108 -9.17 -13.15 15.02
C LEU A 108 -9.64 -12.20 16.14
N ASP A 109 -9.95 -12.72 17.32
CA ASP A 109 -10.37 -11.94 18.48
C ASP A 109 -9.32 -10.86 18.83
N GLN A 110 -8.03 -11.23 18.86
CA GLN A 110 -6.95 -10.28 19.11
C GLN A 110 -6.84 -9.20 18.02
N ARG A 111 -7.01 -9.57 16.75
CA ARG A 111 -7.02 -8.60 15.64
C ARG A 111 -8.17 -7.62 15.78
N VAL A 112 -9.37 -8.15 16.03
CA VAL A 112 -10.60 -7.36 16.22
C VAL A 112 -10.42 -6.37 17.37
N GLU A 113 -9.79 -6.76 18.48
CA GLU A 113 -9.50 -5.84 19.59
C GLU A 113 -8.58 -4.69 19.19
N VAL A 114 -7.49 -4.97 18.46
CA VAL A 114 -6.54 -3.95 17.99
C VAL A 114 -7.22 -3.00 17.00
N ASP A 115 -7.98 -3.53 16.06
CA ASP A 115 -8.69 -2.76 15.05
C ASP A 115 -9.77 -1.88 15.71
N TYR A 116 -10.46 -2.41 16.72
CA TYR A 116 -11.44 -1.66 17.51
C TYR A 116 -10.84 -0.46 18.25
N VAL A 117 -9.71 -0.66 18.94
CA VAL A 117 -8.99 0.44 19.62
C VAL A 117 -8.49 1.46 18.61
N THR A 118 -8.00 1.02 17.47
CA THR A 118 -7.51 1.90 16.39
C THR A 118 -8.66 2.75 15.82
N LYS A 119 -9.82 2.13 15.57
CA LYS A 119 -11.04 2.84 15.17
C LYS A 119 -11.45 3.90 16.19
N LEU A 120 -11.50 3.55 17.47
CA LEU A 120 -11.84 4.50 18.54
C LEU A 120 -10.85 5.67 18.66
N ARG A 121 -9.56 5.43 18.40
CA ARG A 121 -8.55 6.51 18.35
C ARG A 121 -8.85 7.48 17.22
N TYR A 122 -9.10 6.97 16.01
CA TYR A 122 -9.44 7.80 14.86
C TYR A 122 -10.73 8.59 15.07
N GLU A 123 -11.77 7.95 15.63
CA GLU A 123 -13.03 8.62 15.96
C GLU A 123 -12.84 9.72 17.02
N CYS A 124 -12.03 9.45 18.05
CA CYS A 124 -11.68 10.45 19.05
C CYS A 124 -10.94 11.65 18.46
N GLU A 125 -9.94 11.41 17.60
CA GLU A 125 -9.21 12.47 16.90
C GLU A 125 -10.16 13.29 16.02
N ALA A 126 -11.08 12.63 15.30
CA ALA A 126 -12.09 13.30 14.48
C ALA A 126 -13.05 14.17 15.32
N GLU A 127 -13.48 13.70 16.49
CA GLU A 127 -14.29 14.45 17.46
C GLU A 127 -13.53 15.67 18.00
N GLN A 128 -12.26 15.50 18.40
CA GLN A 128 -11.41 16.60 18.87
C GLN A 128 -11.19 17.66 17.79
N HIS A 129 -10.84 17.23 16.58
CA HIS A 129 -10.70 18.15 15.45
C HIS A 129 -12.01 18.87 15.13
N ARG A 130 -13.16 18.22 15.27
CA ARG A 130 -14.45 18.88 15.10
C ARG A 130 -14.68 19.96 16.15
N ARG A 131 -14.39 19.68 17.42
CA ARG A 131 -14.48 20.65 18.52
C ARG A 131 -13.53 21.84 18.29
N ASP A 132 -12.29 21.57 17.91
CA ASP A 132 -11.27 22.60 17.73
C ASP A 132 -11.59 23.50 16.53
N ARG A 133 -12.15 22.93 15.43
CA ARG A 133 -12.71 23.73 14.33
C ARG A 133 -13.83 24.66 14.80
N MET A 134 -14.78 24.16 15.60
CA MET A 134 -15.83 25.02 16.15
C MET A 134 -15.29 26.15 17.03
N LEU A 135 -14.23 25.88 17.81
CA LEU A 135 -13.57 26.91 18.60
C LEU A 135 -12.88 27.95 17.71
N GLN A 136 -12.18 27.52 16.66
CA GLN A 136 -11.54 28.42 15.70
C GLN A 136 -12.57 29.30 14.97
N ASP A 137 -13.66 28.68 14.50
CA ASP A 137 -14.76 29.39 13.83
C ASP A 137 -15.45 30.39 14.77
N ALA A 138 -15.59 30.03 16.05
CA ALA A 138 -16.15 30.91 17.08
C ALA A 138 -15.22 32.08 17.45
N GLN A 139 -13.91 31.91 17.29
CA GLN A 139 -12.93 32.95 17.65
C GLN A 139 -12.93 34.11 16.64
N GLY A 140 -13.22 33.82 15.36
CA GLY A 140 -13.42 34.82 14.32
C GLY A 140 -12.21 35.70 14.02
N TRP A 141 -12.34 36.60 13.04
CA TRP A 141 -11.27 37.55 12.67
C TRP A 141 -11.33 38.86 13.49
N PHE A 142 -12.54 39.30 13.85
CA PHE A 142 -12.75 40.61 14.50
C PHE A 142 -13.01 40.50 16.00
N PHE A 143 -13.92 39.59 16.41
CA PHE A 143 -14.28 39.39 17.83
C PHE A 143 -14.71 37.94 18.09
N PRO A 144 -14.36 37.37 19.26
CA PRO A 144 -14.79 36.03 19.65
C PRO A 144 -16.28 35.99 20.06
N ASP A 145 -17.01 35.01 19.52
CA ASP A 145 -18.39 34.71 19.86
C ASP A 145 -18.43 33.78 21.10
N VAL A 146 -18.77 34.36 22.25
CA VAL A 146 -18.75 33.67 23.55
C VAL A 146 -19.74 32.50 23.62
N ASP A 147 -20.88 32.60 22.94
CA ASP A 147 -21.92 31.58 22.98
C ASP A 147 -21.48 30.34 22.19
N LYS A 148 -20.90 30.55 21.01
CA LYS A 148 -20.32 29.46 20.20
C LYS A 148 -19.11 28.80 20.88
N ILE A 149 -18.28 29.57 21.58
CA ILE A 149 -17.17 28.99 22.38
C ILE A 149 -17.72 28.09 23.48
N LYS A 150 -18.81 28.51 24.16
CA LYS A 150 -19.44 27.71 25.21
C LYS A 150 -20.04 26.43 24.65
N GLU A 151 -20.72 26.50 23.50
CA GLU A 151 -21.25 25.33 22.80
C GLU A 151 -20.14 24.36 22.39
N ALA A 152 -19.06 24.86 21.76
CA ALA A 152 -17.93 24.03 21.37
C ALA A 152 -17.27 23.35 22.58
N ARG A 153 -17.14 24.04 23.72
CA ARG A 153 -16.61 23.44 24.96
C ARG A 153 -17.55 22.42 25.59
N ALA A 154 -18.85 22.58 25.41
CA ALA A 154 -19.86 21.64 25.89
C ALA A 154 -19.98 20.39 25.00
N MET A 155 -19.32 20.36 23.83
CA MET A 155 -19.33 19.20 22.95
C MET A 155 -18.80 17.96 23.68
N GLU A 156 -19.63 16.93 23.67
CA GLU A 156 -19.30 15.64 24.24
C GLU A 156 -18.38 14.82 23.33
N LEU A 157 -17.16 14.54 23.81
CA LEU A 157 -16.23 13.62 23.14
C LEU A 157 -16.50 12.17 23.57
N LYS A 158 -17.53 11.55 22.99
CA LYS A 158 -18.01 10.21 23.38
C LYS A 158 -16.98 9.13 23.07
N SER A 159 -16.37 9.18 21.89
CA SER A 159 -15.37 8.20 21.44
C SER A 159 -14.09 8.32 22.26
N CYS A 160 -13.68 9.54 22.60
CA CYS A 160 -12.55 9.77 23.50
C CYS A 160 -12.80 9.23 24.92
N ARG A 161 -13.98 9.47 25.49
CA ARG A 161 -14.36 8.92 26.80
C ARG A 161 -14.34 7.39 26.78
N ARG A 162 -14.84 6.78 25.72
CA ARG A 162 -14.82 5.32 25.55
C ARG A 162 -13.39 4.80 25.48
N LEU A 163 -12.52 5.43 24.68
CA LEU A 163 -11.11 5.07 24.59
C LEU A 163 -10.40 5.18 25.93
N ASP A 164 -10.67 6.22 26.71
CA ASP A 164 -10.08 6.42 28.03
C ASP A 164 -10.52 5.34 29.03
N SER A 165 -11.79 4.94 28.98
CA SER A 165 -12.32 3.82 29.78
C SER A 165 -11.68 2.45 29.45
N LEU A 166 -11.02 2.32 28.30
CA LEU A 166 -10.32 1.10 27.89
C LEU A 166 -8.85 1.11 28.34
N LYS A 167 -8.23 2.29 28.49
CA LYS A 167 -6.83 2.39 28.97
C LYS A 167 -6.64 1.83 30.38
N GLY A 168 -7.67 1.89 31.22
CA GLY A 168 -7.64 1.29 32.57
C GLY A 168 -7.86 -0.23 32.61
N ARG A 169 -8.20 -0.86 31.47
CA ARG A 169 -8.50 -2.29 31.35
C ARG A 169 -7.42 -3.08 30.58
N TYR A 170 -6.42 -2.38 30.05
CA TYR A 170 -5.31 -2.96 29.28
C TYR A 170 -4.02 -2.96 30.08
#